data_AF-A0A1I0CLU4-F1
#
_entry.id   AF-A0A1I0CLU4-F1
#
_cell.length_a   1.000
_cell.length_b   1.000
_cell.length_c   1.000
_cell.angle_alpha   90.00
_cell.angle_beta   90.00
_cell.angle_gamma   90.00
#
_symmetry.space_group_name_H-M   'P 1'
#
loop_
_entity.id
_entity.type
_entity.pdbx_description
1 polymer ?
#
loop_
_entity_poly.entity_id
_entity_poly.type
_entity_poly.pdbx_seq_one_letter_code
_entity_poly.pdbx_strand_id
1 'polypeptide(L)'
;MPEDTIKEKIEHIGNKLPFEKKLNIVAGNGYFGKKKKEYAASKIAITKEMGTNAGTDWNLDSILKRDIRISDSVLDILKGWNNAYLNIPVSVSDEDQPSDEDLARIKEFKKRGWI
;
A
#
# COMPACT_ATOMS: atom_id res chain seq x y z
N MET A 1 -5.54 -31.18 -1.59
CA MET A 1 -5.14 -30.14 -2.57
C MET A 1 -3.76 -30.49 -3.10
N PRO A 2 -3.47 -30.29 -4.40
CA PRO A 2 -2.14 -30.48 -4.95
C PRO A 2 -1.09 -29.62 -4.22
N GLU A 3 0.14 -30.13 -4.11
CA GLU A 3 1.22 -29.51 -3.32
C GLU A 3 1.60 -28.11 -3.86
N ASP A 4 1.50 -27.91 -5.17
CA ASP A 4 1.76 -26.62 -5.83
C ASP A 4 0.73 -25.56 -5.48
N THR A 5 -0.56 -25.94 -5.41
CA THR A 5 -1.63 -25.04 -4.98
C THR A 5 -1.49 -24.62 -3.52
N ILE A 6 -0.87 -25.46 -2.70
CA ILE A 6 -0.57 -25.14 -1.30
C ILE A 6 0.60 -24.16 -1.22
N LYS A 7 1.68 -24.40 -1.98
CA LYS A 7 2.84 -23.48 -2.04
C LYS A 7 2.44 -22.09 -2.50
N GLU A 8 1.63 -21.99 -3.55
CA GLU A 8 1.13 -20.73 -4.07
C GLU A 8 0.36 -19.97 -2.98
N LYS A 9 -0.61 -20.63 -2.33
CA LYS A 9 -1.47 -20.01 -1.31
C LYS A 9 -0.73 -19.55 -0.06
N ILE A 10 0.41 -20.15 0.25
CA ILE A 10 1.27 -19.77 1.39
C ILE A 10 2.07 -18.48 1.09
N GLU A 11 2.26 -18.12 -0.16
CA GLU A 11 3.00 -16.91 -0.56
C GLU A 11 2.14 -15.64 -0.62
N HIS A 12 0.84 -15.74 -0.40
CA HIS A 12 -0.10 -14.60 -0.42
C HIS A 12 0.19 -13.55 0.67
N ILE A 13 -0.17 -12.29 0.39
CA ILE A 13 0.12 -11.13 1.26
C ILE A 13 -0.53 -11.27 2.65
N GLY A 14 -1.68 -11.93 2.71
CA GLY A 14 -2.41 -12.30 3.91
C GLY A 14 -1.62 -13.23 4.82
N ASN A 15 -0.65 -13.99 4.30
CA ASN A 15 0.25 -14.81 5.10
C ASN A 15 1.56 -14.09 5.53
N LYS A 16 1.91 -12.98 4.88
CA LYS A 16 3.18 -12.28 5.07
C LYS A 16 3.12 -11.24 6.19
N LEU A 17 4.25 -11.06 6.87
CA LEU A 17 4.52 -9.99 7.83
C LEU A 17 5.88 -9.33 7.55
N PRO A 18 6.09 -8.06 7.98
CA PRO A 18 7.29 -7.28 7.65
C PRO A 18 8.65 -7.86 8.08
N PHE A 19 8.70 -8.89 8.94
CA PHE A 19 9.95 -9.44 9.48
C PHE A 19 10.13 -10.94 9.26
N GLU A 20 9.37 -11.57 8.37
CA GLU A 20 9.42 -13.03 8.27
C GLU A 20 10.35 -13.56 7.18
N LYS A 21 11.45 -14.18 7.63
CA LYS A 21 12.33 -15.01 6.80
C LYS A 21 11.83 -16.45 6.63
N LYS A 22 10.78 -16.87 7.38
CA LYS A 22 10.20 -18.23 7.35
C LYS A 22 8.67 -18.19 7.50
N LEU A 23 7.96 -18.86 6.60
CA LEU A 23 6.50 -18.91 6.45
C LEU A 23 5.75 -19.25 7.75
N ASN A 24 4.62 -18.57 8.03
CA ASN A 24 3.75 -18.86 9.19
C ASN A 24 3.10 -20.24 9.14
N ILE A 25 2.85 -20.76 7.94
CA ILE A 25 2.28 -22.09 7.72
C ILE A 25 3.37 -23.02 7.22
N VAL A 26 4.20 -23.52 8.14
CA VAL A 26 4.79 -24.84 7.99
C VAL A 26 4.31 -25.65 9.18
N ALA A 27 3.26 -26.43 8.93
CA ALA A 27 2.69 -27.49 9.78
C ALA A 27 1.95 -27.07 11.06
N GLY A 28 0.78 -27.70 11.27
CA GLY A 28 -0.07 -27.63 12.46
C GLY A 28 0.55 -28.17 13.76
N ASN A 29 1.73 -27.67 14.14
CA ASN A 29 2.41 -28.00 15.40
C ASN A 29 2.29 -26.91 16.49
N GLY A 30 1.42 -25.91 16.29
CA GLY A 30 1.33 -24.75 17.20
C GLY A 30 2.40 -23.67 16.98
N TYR A 31 3.07 -23.66 15.82
CA TYR A 31 4.11 -22.68 15.46
C TYR A 31 3.63 -21.23 15.55
N PHE A 32 2.41 -20.95 15.08
CA PHE A 32 1.80 -19.62 15.17
C PHE A 32 1.65 -19.16 16.64
N GLY A 33 1.21 -20.06 17.52
CA GLY A 33 1.07 -19.79 18.95
C GLY A 33 2.40 -19.43 19.64
N LYS A 34 3.53 -19.98 19.18
CA LYS A 34 4.86 -19.58 19.67
C LYS A 34 5.13 -18.13 19.29
N LYS A 35 5.10 -17.81 17.98
CA LYS A 35 5.39 -16.48 17.43
C LYS A 35 4.48 -15.37 17.93
N LYS A 36 3.27 -15.72 18.37
CA LYS A 36 2.27 -14.77 18.89
C LYS A 36 2.84 -13.90 20.01
N LYS A 37 3.72 -14.45 20.86
CA LYS A 37 4.37 -13.70 21.96
C LYS A 37 5.35 -12.65 21.42
N GLU A 38 6.18 -13.03 20.46
CA GLU A 38 7.16 -12.16 19.81
C GLU A 38 6.45 -11.09 18.96
N TYR A 39 5.35 -11.47 18.30
CA TYR A 39 4.49 -10.56 17.56
C TYR A 39 3.89 -9.50 18.48
N ALA A 40 3.35 -9.88 19.63
CA ALA A 40 2.80 -8.95 20.61
C ALA A 40 3.85 -7.97 21.18
N ALA A 41 5.13 -8.37 21.22
CA ALA A 41 6.25 -7.53 21.62
C ALA A 41 6.77 -6.60 20.50
N SER A 42 6.31 -6.78 19.26
CA SER A 42 6.75 -5.98 18.11
C SER A 42 6.32 -4.52 18.22
N LYS A 43 7.19 -3.61 17.76
CA LYS A 43 6.87 -2.18 17.58
C LYS A 43 6.14 -1.89 16.27
N ILE A 44 6.09 -2.86 15.35
CA ILE A 44 5.33 -2.71 14.11
C ILE A 44 3.86 -2.98 14.41
N ALA A 45 3.00 -2.01 14.13
CA ALA A 45 1.57 -2.04 14.43
C ALA A 45 0.89 -3.32 13.91
N ILE A 46 1.05 -3.66 12.63
CA ILE A 46 0.41 -4.83 12.02
C ILE A 46 0.90 -6.16 12.61
N THR A 47 2.18 -6.24 12.98
CA THR A 47 2.75 -7.43 13.63
C THR A 47 2.25 -7.54 15.07
N LYS A 48 2.15 -6.41 15.77
CA LYS A 48 1.60 -6.37 17.13
C LYS A 48 0.13 -6.78 17.18
N GLU A 49 -0.69 -6.23 16.28
CA GLU A 49 -2.10 -6.60 16.10
C GLU A 49 -2.24 -8.12 15.93
N MET A 50 -1.38 -8.70 15.09
CA MET A 50 -1.36 -10.13 14.82
C MET A 50 -1.04 -10.98 16.07
N GLY A 51 -0.13 -10.51 16.93
CA GLY A 51 0.19 -11.16 18.21
C GLY A 51 -0.94 -11.05 19.24
N THR A 52 -1.75 -10.00 19.15
CA THR A 52 -2.88 -9.78 20.07
C THR A 52 -4.19 -10.43 19.62
N ASN A 53 -4.27 -10.90 18.37
CA ASN A 53 -5.50 -11.46 17.81
C ASN A 53 -5.93 -12.74 18.56
N ALA A 54 -7.22 -12.92 18.87
CA ALA A 54 -7.69 -14.01 19.75
C ALA A 54 -7.54 -15.41 19.13
N GLY A 55 -7.47 -15.52 17.80
CA GLY A 55 -7.33 -16.80 17.10
C GLY A 55 -6.05 -17.56 17.48
N THR A 56 -6.18 -18.87 17.70
CA THR A 56 -5.06 -19.80 17.95
C THR A 56 -4.52 -20.41 16.66
N ASP A 57 -5.32 -20.44 15.60
CA ASP A 57 -4.98 -21.06 14.33
C ASP A 57 -4.92 -20.05 13.18
N TRP A 58 -3.82 -20.11 12.44
CA TRP A 58 -3.60 -19.35 11.21
C TRP A 58 -3.64 -20.32 10.04
N ASN A 59 -4.80 -20.45 9.42
CA ASN A 59 -5.06 -21.40 8.34
C ASN A 59 -5.28 -20.69 7.00
N LEU A 60 -5.51 -21.47 5.93
CA LEU A 60 -5.75 -20.94 4.58
C LEU A 60 -6.91 -19.95 4.54
N ASP A 61 -8.00 -20.21 5.24
CA ASP A 61 -9.15 -19.29 5.30
C ASP A 61 -8.79 -17.97 5.98
N SER A 62 -7.95 -18.01 7.02
CA SER A 62 -7.44 -16.82 7.69
C SER A 62 -6.56 -15.99 6.76
N ILE A 63 -5.72 -16.64 5.96
CA ILE A 63 -4.90 -15.99 4.92
C ILE A 63 -5.81 -15.30 3.90
N LEU A 64 -6.79 -16.01 3.33
CA LEU A 64 -7.67 -15.46 2.29
C LEU A 64 -8.49 -14.27 2.80
N LYS A 65 -9.04 -14.35 4.01
CA LYS A 65 -9.76 -13.23 4.63
C LYS A 65 -8.86 -12.01 4.82
N ARG A 66 -7.61 -12.22 5.27
CA ARG A 66 -6.66 -11.12 5.44
C ARG A 66 -6.19 -10.57 4.10
N ASP A 67 -6.07 -11.40 3.07
CA ASP A 67 -5.74 -11.00 1.69
C ASP A 67 -6.72 -9.95 1.18
N ILE A 68 -8.03 -10.25 1.31
CA ILE A 68 -9.11 -9.34 0.92
C ILE A 68 -9.01 -8.04 1.71
N ARG A 69 -8.94 -8.13 3.05
CA ARG A 69 -8.86 -6.95 3.93
C ARG A 69 -7.68 -6.03 3.59
N ILE A 70 -6.50 -6.60 3.35
CA ILE A 70 -5.31 -5.84 2.97
C ILE A 70 -5.50 -5.20 1.60
N SER A 71 -6.01 -5.97 0.63
CA SER A 71 -6.23 -5.47 -0.73
C SER A 71 -7.21 -4.31 -0.74
N ASP A 72 -8.32 -4.42 -0.02
CA ASP A 72 -9.31 -3.35 0.14
C ASP A 72 -8.68 -2.11 0.78
N SER A 73 -7.90 -2.29 1.84
CA SER A 73 -7.21 -1.17 2.52
C SER A 73 -6.24 -0.44 1.58
N VAL A 74 -5.48 -1.19 0.76
CA VAL A 74 -4.57 -0.60 -0.23
C VAL A 74 -5.34 0.15 -1.30
N LEU A 75 -6.43 -0.44 -1.82
CA LEU A 75 -7.28 0.19 -2.83
C LEU A 75 -7.89 1.50 -2.32
N ASP A 76 -8.35 1.54 -1.07
CA ASP A 76 -8.94 2.73 -0.47
C ASP A 76 -7.91 3.85 -0.28
N ILE A 77 -6.68 3.50 0.13
CA ILE A 77 -5.56 4.46 0.20
C ILE A 77 -5.28 5.05 -1.19
N LEU A 78 -5.15 4.20 -2.21
CA LEU A 78 -4.86 4.64 -3.58
C LEU A 78 -5.98 5.51 -4.16
N LYS A 79 -7.25 5.15 -3.91
CA LYS A 79 -8.40 5.98 -4.29
C LYS A 79 -8.36 7.33 -3.56
N GLY A 80 -8.04 7.32 -2.27
CA GLY A 80 -7.88 8.54 -1.47
C GLY A 80 -6.81 9.47 -2.05
N TRP A 81 -5.64 8.92 -2.41
CA TRP A 81 -4.57 9.69 -3.05
C TRP A 81 -4.98 10.22 -4.42
N ASN A 82 -5.64 9.40 -5.25
CA ASN A 82 -6.13 9.84 -6.56
C ASN A 82 -7.15 10.98 -6.42
N ASN A 83 -8.10 10.85 -5.47
CA ASN A 83 -9.06 11.91 -5.18
C ASN A 83 -8.39 13.18 -4.67
N ALA A 84 -7.39 13.05 -3.78
CA ALA A 84 -6.63 14.20 -3.30
C ALA A 84 -5.91 14.90 -4.45
N TYR A 85 -5.28 14.13 -5.36
CA TYR A 85 -4.59 14.65 -6.54
C TYR A 85 -5.52 15.39 -7.51
N LEU A 86 -6.69 14.82 -7.81
CA LEU A 86 -7.67 15.42 -8.71
C LEU A 86 -8.33 16.68 -8.14
N ASN A 87 -8.40 16.78 -6.80
CA ASN A 87 -8.98 17.92 -6.10
C ASN A 87 -7.93 18.91 -5.58
N ILE A 88 -6.67 18.81 -6.03
CA ILE A 88 -5.71 19.88 -5.81
C ILE A 88 -6.30 21.10 -6.52
N PRO A 89 -6.66 22.18 -5.79
CA PRO A 89 -7.09 23.39 -6.45
C PRO A 89 -5.91 23.83 -7.32
N VAL A 90 -6.13 23.83 -8.63
CA VAL A 90 -5.23 24.53 -9.53
C VAL A 90 -5.41 25.99 -9.18
N SER A 91 -4.64 26.48 -8.20
CA SER A 91 -4.31 27.89 -8.16
C SER A 91 -3.49 28.11 -9.41
N VAL A 92 -4.16 28.37 -10.53
CA VAL A 92 -3.58 29.24 -11.53
C VAL A 92 -3.44 30.54 -10.75
N SER A 93 -2.28 30.74 -10.15
CA SER A 93 -1.97 32.04 -9.63
C SER A 93 -2.08 32.97 -10.83
N ASP A 94 -2.77 34.10 -10.71
CA ASP A 94 -2.77 35.10 -11.78
C ASP A 94 -1.34 35.57 -12.11
N GLU A 95 -0.36 35.22 -11.26
CA GLU A 95 1.09 35.37 -11.44
C GLU A 95 1.70 34.44 -12.52
N ASP A 96 1.07 33.31 -12.85
CA ASP A 96 1.54 32.40 -13.91
C ASP A 96 1.07 32.81 -15.33
N GLN A 97 0.20 33.82 -15.43
CA GLN A 97 -0.17 34.39 -16.73
C GLN A 97 0.84 35.48 -17.13
N PRO A 98 1.36 35.46 -18.38
CA PRO A 98 2.22 36.52 -18.87
C PRO A 98 1.53 37.88 -18.74
N SER A 99 2.22 38.86 -18.16
CA SER A 99 1.72 40.23 -18.10
C SER A 99 1.53 40.81 -19.50
N ASP A 100 0.82 41.93 -19.61
CA ASP A 100 0.69 42.66 -20.88
C ASP A 100 2.06 43.04 -21.48
N GLU A 101 3.06 43.33 -20.63
CA GLU A 101 4.43 43.57 -21.07
C GLU A 101 5.11 42.31 -21.60
N ASP A 102 4.91 41.16 -20.96
CA ASP A 102 5.44 39.88 -21.41
C ASP A 102 4.81 39.48 -22.75
N LEU A 103 3.50 39.68 -22.91
CA LEU A 103 2.79 39.46 -24.18
C LEU A 103 3.31 40.37 -25.30
N ALA A 104 3.63 41.63 -24.98
CA ALA A 104 4.24 42.56 -25.93
C ALA A 104 5.64 42.10 -26.37
N ARG A 105 6.50 41.65 -25.45
CA ARG A 105 7.82 41.09 -25.78
C ARG A 105 7.70 39.81 -26.61
N ILE A 106 6.77 38.92 -26.28
CA ILE A 106 6.53 37.69 -27.05
C ILE A 106 6.13 38.01 -28.50
N LYS A 107 5.25 39.01 -28.70
CA LYS A 107 4.87 39.47 -30.05
C LYS A 107 6.06 40.04 -30.82
N GLU A 108 6.93 40.79 -30.15
CA GLU A 108 8.12 41.35 -30.78
C GLU A 108 9.14 40.27 -31.17
N PHE A 109 9.39 39.29 -30.30
CA PHE A 109 10.29 38.18 -30.62
C PHE A 109 9.77 37.31 -31.76
N LYS A 110 8.45 37.06 -31.84
CA LYS A 110 7.83 36.41 -33.00
C LYS A 110 8.02 37.21 -34.29
N LYS A 111 7.86 38.53 -34.25
CA LYS A 111 8.08 39.41 -35.42
C LYS A 111 9.53 39.39 -35.89
N ARG A 112 10.48 39.22 -34.97
CA ARG A 112 11.93 39.13 -35.23
C ARG A 112 12.40 37.70 -35.57
N GLY A 113 11.54 36.69 -35.43
CA GLY A 113 11.84 35.29 -35.74
C GLY A 113 12.77 34.59 -34.74
N TRP A 114 12.83 35.07 -33.50
CA TRP A 114 13.66 34.48 -32.44
C TRP A 114 12.96 33.32 -31.72
N ILE A 115 11.63 33.25 -31.86
CA ILE A 115 10.72 32.19 -31.44
C ILE A 115 9.52 32.13 -32.39
#